data_AF-A0A9X4ATM8-F1
#
_entry.id   AF-A0A9X4ATM8-F1
#
_cell.length_a   1.000
_cell.length_b   1.000
_cell.length_c   1.000
_cell.angle_alpha   90.00
_cell.angle_beta   90.00
_cell.angle_gamma   90.00
#
_symmetry.space_group_name_H-M   'P 1'
#
loop_
_entity.id
_entity.type
_entity.pdbx_description
1 polymer ?
#
loop_
_entity_poly.entity_id
_entity_poly.type
_entity_poly.pdbx_seq_one_letter_code
_entity_poly.pdbx_strand_id
1 'polypeptide(L)'
;MRFLSRLTWFVLFATAGPALFGCSAEEAKSAETPWSPPVEPAPKTQLIFTNEGPLTLGMREMATITVRTEPPSSDEVRFVLLGDSLDATLDRVAAPMDAEGAATVTMRAPNKATAYRLRAWIKDGPAADLPVTVSGDGFATLEVLPQYKGKREVTEWTVSVLPRSTCEAVAPLLPENAPADFVGSAPVDAQLLVEKAPVGPTIAVSVRAGHFAWGCATASGLLAGTTQTIKVNVIDKPIVVGKTDLDVTLTFVPAQAQFLSMMTAAGKSLLDRFSPAEIEMASVLLDDMAARVSAQDAVLFADARAASGWDTITKDHLAAQPMSLRAALEGFLQKGTAAPPTELAGRLTAITAVPGYGSFSPSRFGVVPADEAGMPGTHLVKIASEPGDTISTSGEIFWLPTRYVGGACKSAALEGAPEGSTMGDALATIAACDALGQALGGFGTCDATCLAGLCQEALTARWDAAQDGSAIEGKIGLIQIFAAAGAKVDDIAVPVSLQGSWLGSVTDGVIVAPIDKAPVTGVLPDLGEEMPPEPAPEPAPEPGAPEP
;
A
#
# COMPACT_ATOMS: atom_id res chain seq x y z
N MET A 1 -10.52 -52.96 -9.53
CA MET A 1 -11.24 -52.14 -10.52
C MET A 1 -10.39 -50.93 -10.85
N ARG A 2 -9.88 -50.85 -12.08
CA ARG A 2 -8.98 -49.79 -12.57
C ARG A 2 -9.82 -48.83 -13.41
N PHE A 3 -9.76 -47.53 -13.11
CA PHE A 3 -10.24 -46.50 -14.04
C PHE A 3 -9.08 -45.54 -14.36
N LEU A 4 -8.65 -45.61 -15.63
CA LEU A 4 -7.81 -44.63 -16.30
C LEU A 4 -8.69 -43.47 -16.81
N SER A 5 -8.21 -42.24 -16.71
CA SER A 5 -8.68 -41.09 -17.50
C SER A 5 -7.58 -40.01 -17.46
N ARG A 6 -6.59 -40.10 -18.35
CA ARG A 6 -6.43 -39.33 -19.61
C ARG A 6 -6.24 -37.82 -19.42
N LEU A 7 -4.96 -37.45 -19.45
CA LEU A 7 -4.38 -36.18 -19.85
C LEU A 7 -5.04 -35.62 -21.14
N THR A 8 -5.31 -34.32 -21.15
CA THR A 8 -5.45 -33.54 -22.39
C THR A 8 -4.57 -32.31 -22.27
N TRP A 9 -3.45 -32.33 -23.00
CA TRP A 9 -2.62 -31.17 -23.32
C TRP A 9 -3.38 -30.25 -24.28
N PHE A 10 -3.35 -28.94 -24.04
CA PHE A 10 -3.62 -27.94 -25.07
C PHE A 10 -2.33 -27.18 -25.38
N VAL A 11 -1.79 -27.48 -26.57
CA VAL A 11 -0.76 -26.73 -27.28
C VAL A 11 -1.47 -25.62 -28.06
N LEU A 12 -1.10 -24.35 -27.82
CA LEU A 12 -1.55 -23.24 -28.65
C LEU A 12 -0.45 -22.84 -29.62
N PHE A 13 -0.77 -22.94 -30.90
CA PHE A 13 0.09 -22.70 -32.05
C PHE A 13 0.42 -21.22 -32.21
N ALA A 14 1.70 -20.97 -32.51
CA ALA A 14 2.22 -19.74 -33.06
C ALA A 14 1.69 -19.52 -34.49
N THR A 15 1.25 -18.30 -34.80
CA THR A 15 1.03 -17.84 -36.17
C THR A 15 1.96 -16.66 -36.46
N ALA A 16 2.88 -16.90 -37.40
CA ALA A 16 3.74 -15.90 -38.01
C ALA A 16 2.93 -14.92 -38.87
N GLY A 17 3.21 -13.62 -38.71
CA GLY A 17 2.74 -12.54 -39.58
C GLY A 17 3.94 -11.86 -40.29
N PRO A 18 3.74 -11.33 -41.51
CA PRO A 18 4.84 -10.97 -42.41
C PRO A 18 5.48 -9.61 -42.12
N ALA A 19 6.75 -9.51 -42.53
CA ALA A 19 7.59 -8.34 -42.49
C ALA A 19 7.02 -7.17 -43.32
N LEU A 20 6.86 -6.01 -42.68
CA LEU A 20 6.63 -4.73 -43.34
C LEU A 20 7.93 -3.91 -43.35
N PHE A 21 8.27 -3.53 -44.58
CA PHE A 21 9.32 -2.65 -45.07
C PHE A 21 9.71 -1.50 -44.14
N GLY A 22 11.02 -1.40 -43.91
CA GLY A 22 11.66 -0.22 -43.35
C GLY A 22 11.70 0.93 -44.36
N CYS A 23 11.19 2.08 -43.94
CA CYS A 23 11.50 3.37 -44.53
C CYS A 23 12.61 4.01 -43.69
N SER A 24 13.78 4.14 -44.30
CA SER A 24 14.89 4.97 -43.84
C SER A 24 14.45 6.43 -43.86
N ALA A 25 14.21 7.03 -42.69
CA ALA A 25 14.08 8.48 -42.56
C ALA A 25 15.48 9.07 -42.37
N GLU A 26 15.89 9.94 -43.28
CA GLU A 26 17.09 10.76 -43.17
C GLU A 26 17.07 11.55 -41.86
N GLU A 27 18.11 11.33 -41.06
CA GLU A 27 18.39 12.05 -39.83
C GLU A 27 18.85 13.47 -40.21
N ALA A 28 17.89 14.37 -40.36
CA ALA A 28 18.14 15.79 -40.53
C ALA A 28 18.81 16.32 -39.26
N LYS A 29 20.08 16.68 -39.39
CA LYS A 29 20.91 17.36 -38.40
C LYS A 29 20.18 18.62 -37.92
N SER A 30 19.49 18.50 -36.79
CA SER A 30 18.80 19.63 -36.16
C SER A 30 19.87 20.61 -35.69
N ALA A 31 19.81 21.83 -36.25
CA ALA A 31 20.61 22.93 -35.76
C ALA A 31 20.24 23.17 -34.29
N GLU A 32 21.24 23.18 -33.42
CA GLU A 32 21.11 23.55 -32.01
C GLU A 32 20.50 24.95 -31.93
N THR A 33 19.21 25.03 -31.58
CA THR A 33 18.63 26.28 -31.13
C THR A 33 19.25 26.64 -29.78
N PRO A 34 19.72 27.89 -29.59
CA PRO A 34 20.22 28.35 -28.31
C PRO A 34 19.19 28.08 -27.22
N TRP A 35 19.62 27.41 -26.15
CA TRP A 35 18.81 27.16 -24.96
C TRP A 35 18.22 28.48 -24.47
N SER A 36 16.88 28.58 -24.55
CA SER A 36 16.13 29.64 -23.90
C SER A 36 15.67 29.10 -22.54
N PRO A 37 15.84 29.85 -21.44
CA PRO A 37 15.35 29.43 -20.14
C PRO A 37 13.84 29.15 -20.23
N PRO A 38 13.30 28.22 -19.42
CA PRO A 38 11.87 27.96 -19.39
C PRO A 38 11.15 29.26 -19.07
N VAL A 39 10.27 29.72 -19.96
CA VAL A 39 9.37 30.83 -19.66
C VAL A 39 8.49 30.35 -18.51
N GLU A 40 8.69 30.95 -17.34
CA GLU A 40 7.87 30.72 -16.17
C GLU A 40 6.39 30.92 -16.58
N PRO A 41 5.51 29.91 -16.40
CA PRO A 41 4.13 30.02 -16.85
C PRO A 41 3.50 31.23 -16.17
N ALA A 42 2.94 32.14 -16.97
CA ALA A 42 2.25 33.32 -16.46
C ALA A 42 1.26 32.92 -15.36
N PRO A 43 1.18 33.68 -14.25
CA PRO A 43 0.29 33.35 -13.14
C PRO A 43 -1.14 33.18 -13.65
N LYS A 44 -1.77 32.06 -13.29
CA LYS A 44 -3.15 31.77 -13.71
C LYS A 44 -4.09 32.82 -13.12
N THR A 45 -4.66 33.68 -13.97
CA THR A 45 -5.69 34.63 -13.58
C THR A 45 -6.87 33.89 -12.94
N GLN A 46 -7.25 34.31 -11.73
CA GLN A 46 -8.45 33.85 -11.03
C GLN A 46 -9.55 34.91 -11.12
N LEU A 47 -10.82 34.50 -11.01
CA LEU A 47 -11.99 35.39 -10.98
C LEU A 47 -12.77 35.12 -9.69
N ILE A 48 -13.04 36.17 -8.90
CA ILE A 48 -13.57 36.03 -7.53
C ILE A 48 -14.67 37.09 -7.29
N PHE A 49 -15.83 36.68 -6.78
CA PHE A 49 -16.84 37.63 -6.30
C PHE A 49 -16.37 38.28 -4.99
N THR A 50 -16.62 39.58 -4.81
CA THR A 50 -16.25 40.29 -3.57
C THR A 50 -17.22 40.00 -2.41
N ASN A 51 -18.35 39.35 -2.68
CA ASN A 51 -19.32 38.97 -1.66
C ASN A 51 -18.79 37.78 -0.85
N GLU A 52 -18.78 37.93 0.48
CA GLU A 52 -18.55 36.80 1.38
C GLU A 52 -19.83 35.95 1.47
N GLY A 53 -19.78 34.76 0.89
CA GLY A 53 -20.89 33.81 0.92
C GLY A 53 -22.03 34.12 -0.06
N PRO A 54 -23.19 33.44 0.09
CA PRO A 54 -24.32 33.58 -0.82
C PRO A 54 -24.98 34.96 -0.70
N LEU A 55 -25.44 35.49 -1.84
CA LEU A 55 -26.16 36.76 -1.91
C LEU A 55 -27.63 36.56 -1.55
N THR A 56 -28.06 37.18 -0.47
CA THR A 56 -29.42 37.07 0.07
C THR A 56 -30.19 38.35 -0.19
N LEU A 57 -31.32 38.25 -0.90
CA LEU A 57 -32.12 39.40 -1.32
C LEU A 57 -33.59 39.24 -0.92
N GLY A 58 -34.25 40.35 -0.64
CA GLY A 58 -35.69 40.47 -0.63
C GLY A 58 -36.27 40.42 -2.06
N MET A 59 -37.56 40.14 -2.17
CA MET A 59 -38.25 40.20 -3.47
C MET A 59 -38.13 41.60 -4.07
N ARG A 60 -37.77 41.67 -5.36
CA ARG A 60 -37.53 42.92 -6.12
C ARG A 60 -36.42 43.83 -5.60
N GLU A 61 -35.64 43.39 -4.62
CA GLU A 61 -34.46 44.12 -4.14
C GLU A 61 -33.43 44.27 -5.26
N MET A 62 -32.73 45.41 -5.26
CA MET A 62 -31.63 45.70 -6.17
C MET A 62 -30.32 45.51 -5.43
N ALA A 63 -29.37 44.79 -6.02
CA ALA A 63 -28.04 44.60 -5.47
C ALA A 63 -26.96 44.87 -6.51
N THR A 64 -25.91 45.59 -6.11
CA THR A 64 -24.70 45.77 -6.90
C THR A 64 -23.72 44.66 -6.56
N ILE A 65 -23.27 43.92 -7.56
CA ILE A 65 -22.40 42.75 -7.44
C ILE A 65 -21.09 43.08 -8.12
N THR A 66 -19.99 42.81 -7.41
CA THR A 66 -18.64 43.08 -7.90
C THR A 66 -17.87 41.76 -8.01
N VAL A 67 -17.14 41.60 -9.11
CA VAL A 67 -16.22 40.49 -9.34
C VAL A 67 -14.84 41.07 -9.64
N ARG A 68 -13.78 40.41 -9.19
CA ARG A 68 -12.39 40.85 -9.35
C ARG A 68 -11.52 39.76 -9.93
N THR A 69 -10.45 40.16 -10.60
CA THR A 69 -9.39 39.26 -11.05
C THR A 69 -8.13 39.37 -10.22
N GLU A 70 -7.43 38.24 -10.08
CA GLU A 70 -6.11 38.19 -9.45
C GLU A 70 -5.16 37.33 -10.30
N PRO A 71 -4.08 37.92 -10.88
CA PRO A 71 -3.75 39.36 -10.89
C PRO A 71 -4.79 40.21 -11.67
N PRO A 72 -4.86 41.54 -11.45
CA PRO A 72 -5.78 42.43 -12.15
C PRO A 72 -5.65 42.33 -13.67
N SER A 73 -6.77 42.13 -14.36
CA SER A 73 -6.90 42.15 -15.82
C SER A 73 -7.83 43.27 -16.28
N SER A 74 -7.67 43.71 -17.53
CA SER A 74 -8.58 44.63 -18.22
C SER A 74 -9.64 43.92 -19.08
N ASP A 75 -9.76 42.60 -18.95
CA ASP A 75 -10.70 41.81 -19.77
C ASP A 75 -12.17 42.13 -19.45
N GLU A 76 -13.06 41.91 -20.42
CA GLU A 76 -14.50 42.00 -20.23
C GLU A 76 -15.03 40.78 -19.47
N VAL A 77 -15.77 41.00 -18.39
CA VAL A 77 -16.49 39.93 -17.67
C VAL A 77 -17.91 39.82 -18.16
N ARG A 78 -18.34 38.59 -18.42
CA ARG A 78 -19.72 38.25 -18.81
C ARG A 78 -20.45 37.65 -17.63
N PHE A 79 -21.75 37.93 -17.56
CA PHE A 79 -22.63 37.50 -16.47
C PHE A 79 -23.86 36.78 -17.00
N VAL A 80 -24.27 35.71 -16.32
CA VAL A 80 -25.47 34.95 -16.66
C VAL A 80 -26.15 34.42 -15.40
N LEU A 81 -27.48 34.39 -15.40
CA LEU A 81 -28.28 33.75 -14.37
C LEU A 81 -28.52 32.28 -14.75
N LEU A 82 -28.20 31.37 -13.85
CA LEU A 82 -28.32 29.92 -14.01
C LEU A 82 -29.34 29.36 -13.02
N GLY A 83 -30.25 28.50 -13.50
CA GLY A 83 -31.30 27.90 -12.68
C GLY A 83 -32.65 28.63 -12.80
N ASP A 84 -33.47 28.54 -11.76
CA ASP A 84 -34.83 29.12 -11.73
C ASP A 84 -34.81 30.58 -11.28
N SER A 85 -34.25 31.45 -12.12
CA SER A 85 -34.13 32.88 -11.84
C SER A 85 -35.45 33.65 -11.94
N LEU A 86 -36.52 33.02 -12.44
CA LEU A 86 -37.84 33.64 -12.65
C LEU A 86 -37.73 34.98 -13.41
N ASP A 87 -38.27 36.07 -12.86
CA ASP A 87 -38.23 37.42 -13.42
C ASP A 87 -37.04 38.27 -12.93
N ALA A 88 -35.97 37.63 -12.44
CA ALA A 88 -34.74 38.33 -12.10
C ALA A 88 -34.06 38.92 -13.35
N THR A 89 -33.46 40.09 -13.21
CA THR A 89 -32.82 40.80 -14.34
C THR A 89 -31.46 41.36 -13.95
N LEU A 90 -30.52 41.36 -14.89
CA LEU A 90 -29.27 42.11 -14.79
C LEU A 90 -29.39 43.41 -15.60
N ASP A 91 -28.81 44.51 -15.12
CA ASP A 91 -28.76 45.77 -15.87
C ASP A 91 -27.92 45.65 -17.16
N ARG A 92 -26.93 44.75 -17.14
CA ARG A 92 -26.08 44.37 -18.28
C ARG A 92 -25.60 42.93 -18.16
N VAL A 93 -25.26 42.31 -19.28
CA VAL A 93 -24.72 40.93 -19.34
C VAL A 93 -23.20 40.89 -19.52
N ALA A 94 -22.57 42.04 -19.68
CA ALA A 94 -21.13 42.21 -19.77
C ALA A 94 -20.72 43.53 -19.13
N ALA A 95 -19.57 43.55 -18.44
CA ALA A 95 -18.99 44.74 -17.86
C ALA A 95 -17.46 44.73 -18.05
N PRO A 96 -16.85 45.85 -18.46
CA PRO A 96 -15.40 45.96 -18.50
C PRO A 96 -14.84 45.95 -17.06
N MET A 97 -13.66 45.38 -16.87
CA MET A 97 -12.90 45.56 -15.63
C MET A 97 -12.28 46.96 -15.54
N ASP A 98 -12.20 47.51 -14.34
CA ASP A 98 -11.47 48.74 -14.02
C ASP A 98 -9.96 48.49 -13.83
N ALA A 99 -9.23 49.55 -13.44
CA ALA A 99 -7.78 49.48 -13.26
C ALA A 99 -7.35 48.55 -12.11
N GLU A 100 -8.28 48.30 -11.17
CA GLU A 100 -8.12 47.41 -10.02
C GLU A 100 -8.55 45.96 -10.34
N GLY A 101 -8.91 45.69 -11.59
CA GLY A 101 -9.35 44.39 -12.09
C GLY A 101 -10.77 44.02 -11.67
N ALA A 102 -11.63 44.99 -11.35
CA ALA A 102 -12.98 44.78 -10.85
C ALA A 102 -14.05 45.14 -11.90
N ALA A 103 -15.09 44.32 -12.00
CA ALA A 103 -16.26 44.56 -12.85
C ALA A 103 -17.54 44.52 -12.00
N THR A 104 -18.46 45.46 -12.23
CA THR A 104 -19.70 45.60 -11.46
C THR A 104 -20.95 45.41 -12.32
N VAL A 105 -21.94 44.68 -11.81
CA VAL A 105 -23.28 44.53 -12.40
C VAL A 105 -24.34 44.82 -11.35
N THR A 106 -25.47 45.39 -11.74
CA THR A 106 -26.63 45.54 -10.85
C THR A 106 -27.66 44.48 -11.20
N MET A 107 -28.07 43.72 -10.19
CA MET A 107 -29.07 42.68 -10.31
C MET A 107 -30.36 43.10 -9.58
N ARG A 108 -31.50 42.80 -10.19
CA ARG A 108 -32.82 42.86 -9.56
C ARG A 108 -33.29 41.45 -9.22
N ALA A 109 -33.59 41.23 -7.95
CA ALA A 109 -34.23 40.01 -7.48
C ALA A 109 -35.64 39.82 -8.10
N PRO A 110 -36.09 38.56 -8.30
CA PRO A 110 -37.43 38.28 -8.80
C PRO A 110 -38.52 38.66 -7.80
N ASN A 111 -39.78 38.59 -8.24
CA ASN A 111 -40.96 38.91 -7.43
C ASN A 111 -41.51 37.73 -6.62
N LYS A 112 -40.84 36.58 -6.68
CA LYS A 112 -41.16 35.36 -5.92
C LYS A 112 -39.88 34.83 -5.27
N ALA A 113 -40.03 34.20 -4.12
CA ALA A 113 -38.90 33.56 -3.45
C ALA A 113 -38.33 32.45 -4.32
N THR A 114 -37.02 32.43 -4.55
CA THR A 114 -36.32 31.44 -5.38
C THR A 114 -34.83 31.39 -5.05
N ALA A 115 -34.13 30.37 -5.54
CA ALA A 115 -32.68 30.26 -5.48
C ALA A 115 -32.13 29.99 -6.89
N TYR A 116 -31.05 30.67 -7.26
CA TYR A 116 -30.37 30.55 -8.55
C TYR A 116 -28.89 30.92 -8.40
N ARG A 117 -28.09 30.76 -9.45
CA ARG A 117 -26.66 31.14 -9.44
C ARG A 117 -26.41 32.27 -10.43
N LEU A 118 -25.59 33.24 -10.03
CA LEU A 118 -25.00 34.20 -10.95
C LEU A 118 -23.61 33.71 -11.32
N ARG A 119 -23.41 33.36 -12.59
CA ARG A 119 -22.09 32.99 -13.11
C ARG A 119 -21.43 34.19 -13.77
N ALA A 120 -20.19 34.45 -13.40
CA ALA A 120 -19.30 35.41 -14.05
C ALA A 120 -18.17 34.65 -14.78
N TRP A 121 -17.77 35.08 -15.98
CA TRP A 121 -16.62 34.49 -16.68
C TRP A 121 -15.94 35.46 -17.64
N ILE A 122 -14.67 35.20 -17.92
CA ILE A 122 -13.87 35.89 -18.94
C ILE A 122 -13.82 35.00 -20.19
N LYS A 123 -13.83 35.60 -21.38
CA LYS A 123 -13.70 34.84 -22.63
C LYS A 123 -12.37 34.08 -22.64
N ASP A 124 -12.41 32.78 -22.90
CA ASP A 124 -11.25 31.89 -22.89
C ASP A 124 -10.48 31.88 -21.54
N GLY A 125 -11.16 32.26 -20.44
CA GLY A 125 -10.57 32.43 -19.11
C GLY A 125 -11.38 31.74 -17.99
N PRO A 126 -11.08 32.08 -16.71
CA PRO A 126 -11.74 31.49 -15.55
C PRO A 126 -13.22 31.89 -15.46
N ALA A 127 -13.99 31.09 -14.70
CA ALA A 127 -15.37 31.35 -14.34
C ALA A 127 -15.58 31.21 -12.83
N ALA A 128 -16.52 31.98 -12.28
CA ALA A 128 -16.92 31.95 -10.88
C ALA A 128 -18.45 31.94 -10.77
N ASP A 129 -18.97 31.29 -9.73
CA ASP A 129 -20.40 31.21 -9.43
C ASP A 129 -20.72 31.84 -8.07
N LEU A 130 -21.74 32.68 -8.01
CA LEU A 130 -22.30 33.25 -6.79
C LEU A 130 -23.71 32.70 -6.57
N PRO A 131 -23.98 31.93 -5.51
CA PRO A 131 -25.33 31.53 -5.15
C PRO A 131 -26.15 32.75 -4.74
N VAL A 132 -27.38 32.85 -5.26
CA VAL A 132 -28.33 33.92 -4.97
C VAL A 132 -29.60 33.30 -4.43
N THR A 133 -30.02 33.77 -3.25
CA THR A 133 -31.27 33.34 -2.63
C THR A 133 -32.17 34.54 -2.39
N VAL A 134 -33.40 34.42 -2.84
CA VAL A 134 -34.42 35.45 -2.70
C VAL A 134 -35.55 34.93 -1.83
N SER A 135 -35.88 35.65 -0.76
CA SER A 135 -37.03 35.35 0.08
C SER A 135 -37.85 36.61 0.35
N GLY A 136 -39.18 36.50 0.20
CA GLY A 136 -40.11 37.55 0.62
C GLY A 136 -40.51 37.43 2.09
N ASP A 137 -40.29 36.26 2.69
CA ASP A 137 -40.63 35.98 4.08
C ASP A 137 -39.42 36.20 5.00
N GLY A 138 -38.27 36.57 4.45
CA GLY A 138 -37.03 36.84 5.18
C GLY A 138 -36.12 35.62 5.32
N PHE A 139 -35.18 35.73 6.26
CA PHE A 139 -34.15 34.72 6.48
C PHE A 139 -34.06 34.34 7.96
N ALA A 140 -33.65 33.11 8.23
CA ALA A 140 -33.41 32.57 9.57
C ALA A 140 -31.95 32.14 9.73
N THR A 141 -31.49 32.02 10.97
CA THR A 141 -30.23 31.34 11.30
C THR A 141 -30.54 29.90 11.66
N LEU A 142 -29.78 28.95 11.14
CA LEU A 142 -29.89 27.55 11.54
C LEU A 142 -28.77 27.22 12.53
N GLU A 143 -29.13 26.68 13.68
CA GLU A 143 -28.20 26.01 14.58
C GLU A 143 -28.32 24.52 14.34
N VAL A 144 -27.30 23.92 13.72
CA VAL A 144 -27.34 22.52 13.35
C VAL A 144 -26.66 21.69 14.43
N LEU A 145 -27.38 20.69 14.94
CA LEU A 145 -26.89 19.79 16.00
C LEU A 145 -26.72 18.38 15.43
N PRO A 146 -25.48 17.99 15.07
CA PRO A 146 -25.17 16.63 14.64
C PRO A 146 -25.37 15.66 15.80
N GLN A 147 -26.18 14.62 15.58
CA GLN A 147 -26.41 13.53 16.52
C GLN A 147 -25.63 12.31 16.03
N TYR A 148 -24.33 12.28 16.35
CA TYR A 148 -23.43 11.22 15.95
C TYR A 148 -23.27 10.18 17.06
N LYS A 149 -23.52 8.91 16.72
CA LYS A 149 -23.37 7.76 17.63
C LYS A 149 -22.26 6.79 17.19
N GLY A 150 -21.54 7.14 16.13
CA GLY A 150 -20.44 6.34 15.63
C GLY A 150 -19.20 6.44 16.53
N LYS A 151 -18.15 5.70 16.16
CA LYS A 151 -16.92 5.61 16.95
C LYS A 151 -15.74 6.35 16.31
N ARG A 152 -15.91 6.87 15.09
CA ARG A 152 -14.84 7.55 14.37
C ARG A 152 -14.60 8.92 15.00
N GLU A 153 -13.35 9.32 15.02
CA GLU A 153 -12.98 10.63 15.53
C GLU A 153 -13.48 11.70 14.56
N VAL A 154 -14.20 12.69 15.08
CA VAL A 154 -14.70 13.83 14.31
C VAL A 154 -14.08 15.08 14.87
N THR A 155 -13.32 15.78 14.04
CA THR A 155 -12.66 17.04 14.40
C THR A 155 -13.46 18.26 13.94
N GLU A 156 -14.13 18.15 12.78
CA GLU A 156 -14.91 19.22 12.16
C GLU A 156 -16.21 18.67 11.57
N TRP A 157 -17.27 19.47 11.69
CA TRP A 157 -18.53 19.28 10.99
C TRP A 157 -18.68 20.28 9.86
N THR A 158 -19.11 19.78 8.70
CA THR A 158 -19.52 20.61 7.56
C THR A 158 -21.02 20.43 7.35
N VAL A 159 -21.74 21.54 7.32
CA VAL A 159 -23.17 21.60 6.99
C VAL A 159 -23.37 22.18 5.61
N SER A 160 -24.26 21.56 4.85
CA SER A 160 -24.72 22.02 3.55
C SER A 160 -26.23 22.20 3.59
N VAL A 161 -26.70 23.37 3.16
CA VAL A 161 -28.13 23.67 3.07
C VAL A 161 -28.53 23.86 1.61
N LEU A 162 -29.54 23.09 1.19
CA LEU A 162 -30.10 23.15 -0.14
C LEU A 162 -31.59 23.54 -0.07
N PRO A 163 -31.94 24.78 -0.44
CA PRO A 163 -33.32 25.22 -0.54
C PRO A 163 -34.13 24.45 -1.57
N ARG A 164 -35.44 24.38 -1.34
CA ARG A 164 -36.43 23.70 -2.19
C ARG A 164 -36.09 22.22 -2.43
N SER A 165 -35.41 21.59 -1.48
CA SER A 165 -34.98 20.20 -1.56
C SER A 165 -35.41 19.44 -0.31
N THR A 166 -35.25 18.12 -0.36
CA THR A 166 -35.51 17.20 0.75
C THR A 166 -34.31 16.28 0.92
N CYS A 167 -34.18 15.67 2.09
CA CYS A 167 -33.13 14.68 2.31
C CYS A 167 -33.24 13.45 1.40
N GLU A 168 -34.44 13.09 0.95
CA GLU A 168 -34.61 12.00 -0.02
C GLU A 168 -33.95 12.35 -1.37
N ALA A 169 -34.04 13.61 -1.80
CA ALA A 169 -33.41 14.08 -3.03
C ALA A 169 -31.88 14.20 -2.90
N VAL A 170 -31.38 14.55 -1.71
CA VAL A 170 -29.95 14.76 -1.46
C VAL A 170 -29.21 13.47 -1.05
N ALA A 171 -29.89 12.53 -0.40
CA ALA A 171 -29.28 11.31 0.14
C ALA A 171 -28.41 10.52 -0.85
N PRO A 172 -28.76 10.35 -2.14
CA PRO A 172 -27.92 9.64 -3.09
C PRO A 172 -26.55 10.29 -3.37
N LEU A 173 -26.38 11.57 -3.01
CA LEU A 173 -25.17 12.35 -3.23
C LEU A 173 -24.23 12.36 -2.02
N LEU A 174 -24.67 11.86 -0.87
CA LEU A 174 -23.90 11.85 0.38
C LEU A 174 -23.08 10.56 0.51
N PRO A 175 -21.92 10.58 1.19
CA PRO A 175 -21.29 11.69 1.90
C PRO A 175 -20.47 12.65 1.03
N GLU A 176 -20.47 12.47 -0.28
CA GLU A 176 -19.73 13.35 -1.18
C GLU A 176 -20.29 14.78 -1.14
N ASN A 177 -19.60 15.71 -1.81
CA ASN A 177 -19.99 17.11 -1.86
C ASN A 177 -21.32 17.29 -2.60
N ALA A 178 -22.42 17.15 -1.87
CA ALA A 178 -23.75 17.47 -2.36
C ALA A 178 -23.80 18.97 -2.74
N PRO A 179 -24.52 19.33 -3.82
CA PRO A 179 -24.77 20.73 -4.15
C PRO A 179 -25.36 21.46 -2.94
N ALA A 180 -24.78 22.60 -2.60
CA ALA A 180 -25.19 23.42 -1.47
C ALA A 180 -25.19 24.89 -1.88
N ASP A 181 -26.24 25.61 -1.54
CA ASP A 181 -26.29 27.06 -1.73
C ASP A 181 -25.69 27.80 -0.52
N PHE A 182 -25.70 27.14 0.64
CA PHE A 182 -25.09 27.63 1.88
C PHE A 182 -24.24 26.52 2.49
N VAL A 183 -23.03 26.86 2.88
CA VAL A 183 -22.10 25.96 3.56
C VAL A 183 -21.64 26.62 4.86
N GLY A 184 -21.61 25.85 5.93
CA GLY A 184 -20.97 26.23 7.18
C GLY A 184 -20.03 25.12 7.63
N SER A 185 -19.00 25.46 8.40
CA SER A 185 -18.22 24.46 9.11
C SER A 185 -17.89 24.94 10.52
N ALA A 186 -17.72 24.00 11.43
CA ALA A 186 -17.33 24.28 12.80
C ALA A 186 -16.62 23.07 13.42
N PRO A 187 -15.62 23.28 14.29
CA PRO A 187 -15.07 22.22 15.14
C PRO A 187 -16.16 21.53 15.96
N VAL A 188 -15.93 20.27 16.38
CA VAL A 188 -16.92 19.44 17.10
C VAL A 188 -17.50 20.10 18.37
N ASP A 189 -16.72 20.93 19.04
CA ASP A 189 -17.09 21.61 20.30
C ASP A 189 -17.64 23.04 20.08
N ALA A 190 -17.79 23.47 18.83
CA ALA A 190 -18.30 24.79 18.47
C ALA A 190 -19.73 24.72 17.91
N GLN A 191 -20.42 25.87 17.91
CA GLN A 191 -21.76 25.96 17.32
C GLN A 191 -21.67 25.92 15.80
N LEU A 192 -22.37 24.96 15.18
CA LEU A 192 -22.47 24.84 13.73
C LEU A 192 -23.65 25.69 13.24
N LEU A 193 -23.35 26.95 12.90
CA LEU A 193 -24.33 27.93 12.46
C LEU A 193 -24.34 28.08 10.94
N VAL A 194 -25.55 28.14 10.35
CA VAL A 194 -25.75 28.58 8.97
C VAL A 194 -26.63 29.82 8.99
N GLU A 195 -26.05 30.96 8.69
CA GLU A 195 -26.79 32.21 8.62
C GLU A 195 -27.58 32.32 7.31
N LYS A 196 -28.65 33.10 7.39
CA LYS A 196 -29.44 33.54 6.24
C LYS A 196 -30.06 32.40 5.41
N ALA A 197 -30.50 31.33 6.07
CA ALA A 197 -31.31 30.31 5.42
C ALA A 197 -32.69 30.90 5.02
N PRO A 198 -33.18 30.66 3.79
CA PRO A 198 -34.41 31.26 3.30
C PRO A 198 -35.65 30.74 4.03
N VAL A 199 -36.48 31.65 4.51
CA VAL A 199 -37.82 31.32 5.02
C VAL A 199 -38.78 31.08 3.85
N GLY A 200 -39.70 30.12 4.02
CA GLY A 200 -40.73 29.78 3.03
C GLY A 200 -40.58 28.38 2.43
N PRO A 201 -39.50 28.08 1.67
CA PRO A 201 -39.33 26.77 1.06
C PRO A 201 -38.94 25.70 2.09
N THR A 202 -39.25 24.45 1.78
CA THR A 202 -38.60 23.31 2.44
C THR A 202 -37.11 23.32 2.11
N ILE A 203 -36.26 23.06 3.09
CA ILE A 203 -34.80 22.99 2.94
C ILE A 203 -34.31 21.59 3.32
N ALA A 204 -33.29 21.09 2.62
CA ALA A 204 -32.51 19.94 3.05
C ALA A 204 -31.26 20.45 3.77
N VAL A 205 -31.02 19.94 4.98
CA VAL A 205 -29.82 20.24 5.79
C VAL A 205 -29.03 18.96 5.91
N SER A 206 -27.95 18.83 5.13
CA SER A 206 -27.01 17.73 5.27
C SER A 206 -25.83 18.13 6.14
N VAL A 207 -25.33 17.18 6.92
CA VAL A 207 -24.14 17.33 7.76
C VAL A 207 -23.20 16.21 7.43
N ARG A 208 -21.90 16.50 7.36
CA ARG A 208 -20.85 15.49 7.21
C ARG A 208 -19.66 15.80 8.12
N ALA A 209 -18.98 14.74 8.56
CA ALA A 209 -17.62 14.82 9.03
C ALA A 209 -16.76 14.20 7.95
N GLY A 210 -15.96 15.05 7.29
CA GLY A 210 -15.12 14.56 6.22
C GLY A 210 -15.92 13.88 5.09
N HIS A 211 -15.45 12.73 4.61
CA HIS A 211 -16.16 11.86 3.67
C HIS A 211 -16.54 10.49 4.28
N PHE A 212 -16.45 10.36 5.62
CA PHE A 212 -16.63 9.10 6.33
C PHE A 212 -17.89 9.03 7.19
N ALA A 213 -18.54 10.16 7.52
CA ALA A 213 -19.81 10.18 8.24
C ALA A 213 -20.74 11.26 7.70
N TRP A 214 -22.04 10.97 7.65
CA TRP A 214 -23.03 11.91 7.11
C TRP A 214 -24.43 11.71 7.68
N GLY A 215 -25.24 12.75 7.59
CA GLY A 215 -26.65 12.75 7.95
C GLY A 215 -27.41 13.82 7.18
N CYS A 216 -28.74 13.73 7.18
CA CYS A 216 -29.58 14.77 6.62
C CYS A 216 -30.89 14.93 7.40
N ALA A 217 -31.35 16.16 7.59
CA ALA A 217 -32.69 16.49 8.06
C ALA A 217 -33.42 17.45 7.10
N THR A 218 -34.68 17.16 6.82
CA THR A 218 -35.55 18.06 6.07
C THR A 218 -36.19 19.02 7.06
N ALA A 219 -36.07 20.33 6.82
CA ALA A 219 -36.70 21.36 7.64
C ALA A 219 -37.67 22.21 6.79
N SER A 220 -38.75 22.65 7.41
CA SER A 220 -39.75 23.53 6.82
C SER A 220 -40.34 24.43 7.90
N GLY A 221 -41.05 25.49 7.51
CA GLY A 221 -41.65 26.42 8.48
C GLY A 221 -40.60 27.23 9.26
N LEU A 222 -39.49 27.60 8.61
CA LEU A 222 -38.53 28.52 9.20
C LEU A 222 -39.22 29.86 9.56
N LEU A 223 -38.74 30.53 10.60
CA LEU A 223 -39.29 31.82 11.05
C LEU A 223 -38.22 32.90 10.90
N ALA A 224 -38.58 33.99 10.24
CA ALA A 224 -37.67 35.07 9.94
C ALA A 224 -37.09 35.72 11.19
N GLY A 225 -35.78 36.03 11.16
CA GLY A 225 -35.08 36.67 12.27
C GLY A 225 -34.91 35.79 13.52
N THR A 226 -35.26 34.50 13.44
CA THR A 226 -35.06 33.54 14.54
C THR A 226 -33.88 32.63 14.26
N THR A 227 -33.29 32.08 15.32
CA THR A 227 -32.40 30.93 15.23
C THR A 227 -33.21 29.66 15.45
N GLN A 228 -33.18 28.73 14.49
CA GLN A 228 -33.86 27.44 14.59
C GLN A 228 -32.86 26.30 14.73
N THR A 229 -33.07 25.48 15.76
CA THR A 229 -32.23 24.32 16.02
C THR A 229 -32.69 23.12 15.17
N ILE A 230 -31.81 22.60 14.31
CA ILE A 230 -32.06 21.44 13.46
C ILE A 230 -31.19 20.27 13.93
N LYS A 231 -31.83 19.19 14.38
CA LYS A 231 -31.13 17.96 14.77
C LYS A 231 -30.95 17.06 13.57
N VAL A 232 -29.72 16.63 13.31
CA VAL A 232 -29.36 15.77 12.17
C VAL A 232 -28.79 14.46 12.69
N ASN A 233 -29.46 13.35 12.45
CA ASN A 233 -28.90 12.03 12.78
C ASN A 233 -27.78 11.70 11.79
N VAL A 234 -26.56 11.48 12.30
CA VAL A 234 -25.37 11.19 11.50
C VAL A 234 -25.00 9.73 11.65
N ILE A 235 -24.74 9.06 10.53
CA ILE A 235 -24.31 7.66 10.43
C ILE A 235 -22.94 7.56 9.75
N ASP A 236 -22.24 6.46 10.03
CA ASP A 236 -20.96 6.16 9.38
C ASP A 236 -21.18 5.61 7.96
N LYS A 237 -20.34 6.06 7.02
CA LYS A 237 -20.14 5.40 5.73
C LYS A 237 -19.54 4.01 5.97
N PRO A 238 -20.01 2.95 5.31
CA PRO A 238 -19.34 1.64 5.37
C PRO A 238 -17.85 1.74 5.04
N ILE A 239 -17.01 0.96 5.74
CA ILE A 239 -15.58 0.89 5.45
C ILE A 239 -15.36 0.52 3.98
N VAL A 240 -14.46 1.24 3.32
CA VAL A 240 -14.01 0.97 1.95
C VAL A 240 -12.90 -0.07 1.96
N VAL A 241 -13.28 -1.33 2.22
CA VAL A 241 -12.33 -2.46 2.29
C VAL A 241 -11.58 -2.69 0.98
N GLY A 242 -12.16 -2.30 -0.16
CA GLY A 242 -11.56 -2.45 -1.49
C GLY A 242 -10.33 -1.56 -1.75
N LYS A 243 -9.96 -0.70 -0.81
CA LYS A 243 -8.75 0.14 -0.84
C LYS A 243 -7.79 -0.16 0.30
N THR A 244 -7.97 -1.29 1.01
CA THR A 244 -7.08 -1.69 2.11
C THR A 244 -5.66 -1.87 1.57
N ASP A 245 -4.69 -1.27 2.23
CA ASP A 245 -3.26 -1.47 1.99
C ASP A 245 -2.51 -1.22 3.29
N LEU A 246 -2.13 -2.30 3.97
CA LEU A 246 -1.60 -2.23 5.34
C LEU A 246 -0.44 -3.22 5.51
N ASP A 247 0.61 -2.80 6.19
CA ASP A 247 1.59 -3.70 6.76
C ASP A 247 1.01 -4.33 8.03
N VAL A 248 0.83 -5.64 8.00
CA VAL A 248 0.16 -6.43 9.02
C VAL A 248 1.16 -7.32 9.75
N THR A 249 1.04 -7.34 11.08
CA THR A 249 1.79 -8.22 11.96
C THR A 249 0.81 -9.10 12.74
N LEU A 250 0.96 -10.40 12.59
CA LEU A 250 0.24 -11.43 13.33
C LEU A 250 1.19 -11.94 14.41
N THR A 251 0.91 -11.66 15.68
CA THR A 251 1.66 -12.30 16.77
C THR A 251 1.47 -13.81 16.68
N PHE A 252 2.55 -14.57 16.68
CA PHE A 252 2.52 -15.99 16.39
C PHE A 252 2.81 -16.79 17.66
N VAL A 253 1.79 -17.48 18.17
CA VAL A 253 1.85 -18.23 19.45
C VAL A 253 1.20 -19.61 19.29
N PRO A 254 1.79 -20.50 18.50
CA PRO A 254 1.26 -21.84 18.30
C PRO A 254 1.42 -22.70 19.56
N ALA A 255 0.62 -23.76 19.65
CA ALA A 255 0.79 -24.78 20.68
C ALA A 255 2.22 -25.37 20.63
N GLN A 256 3.01 -25.06 21.67
CA GLN A 256 4.46 -25.21 21.66
C GLN A 256 4.92 -26.64 21.41
N ALA A 257 4.29 -27.63 22.03
CA ALA A 257 4.70 -29.03 21.91
C ALA A 257 4.57 -29.55 20.46
N GLN A 258 3.45 -29.24 19.80
CA GLN A 258 3.18 -29.62 18.42
C GLN A 258 4.12 -28.88 17.46
N PHE A 259 4.31 -27.57 17.67
CA PHE A 259 5.21 -26.78 16.84
C PHE A 259 6.67 -27.27 16.95
N LEU A 260 7.17 -27.54 18.15
CA LEU A 260 8.53 -28.06 18.35
C LEU A 260 8.69 -29.48 17.77
N SER A 261 7.66 -30.33 17.85
CA SER A 261 7.69 -31.65 17.19
C SER A 261 7.82 -31.52 15.67
N MET A 262 7.13 -30.55 15.08
CA MET A 262 7.21 -30.24 13.65
C MET A 262 8.61 -29.72 13.27
N MET A 263 9.17 -28.77 14.04
CA MET A 263 10.53 -28.25 13.81
C MET A 263 11.57 -29.36 13.95
N THR A 264 11.42 -30.26 14.93
CA THR A 264 12.32 -31.40 15.14
C THR A 264 12.28 -32.36 13.94
N ALA A 265 11.09 -32.66 13.42
CA ALA A 265 10.94 -33.51 12.25
C ALA A 265 11.54 -32.88 10.98
N ALA A 266 11.29 -31.59 10.77
CA ALA A 266 11.88 -30.84 9.66
C ALA A 266 13.41 -30.74 9.78
N GLY A 267 13.93 -30.45 10.97
CA GLY A 267 15.37 -30.39 11.24
C GLY A 267 16.06 -31.73 11.01
N LYS A 268 15.45 -32.84 11.45
CA LYS A 268 15.94 -34.19 11.13
C LYS A 268 15.97 -34.43 9.63
N SER A 269 14.90 -34.09 8.92
CA SER A 269 14.85 -34.24 7.45
C SER A 269 15.92 -33.42 6.75
N LEU A 270 16.17 -32.20 7.21
CA LEU A 270 17.23 -31.34 6.70
C LEU A 270 18.61 -32.00 6.93
N LEU A 271 18.88 -32.46 8.15
CA LEU A 271 20.15 -33.09 8.52
C LEU A 271 20.39 -34.40 7.77
N ASP A 272 19.36 -35.22 7.57
CA ASP A 272 19.49 -36.50 6.86
C ASP A 272 19.74 -36.29 5.36
N ARG A 273 19.26 -35.18 4.78
CA ARG A 273 19.60 -34.76 3.41
C ARG A 273 20.99 -34.15 3.32
N PHE A 274 21.36 -33.31 4.29
CA PHE A 274 22.68 -32.71 4.34
C PHE A 274 23.77 -33.69 4.79
N SER A 275 23.52 -34.72 5.56
CA SER A 275 24.57 -35.66 5.96
C SER A 275 23.91 -37.00 6.22
N PRO A 276 23.60 -37.76 5.15
CA PRO A 276 22.94 -39.05 5.25
C PRO A 276 23.72 -39.96 6.20
N ALA A 277 23.04 -40.52 7.20
CA ALA A 277 23.72 -41.31 8.24
C ALA A 277 24.40 -42.59 7.71
N GLU A 278 23.96 -43.08 6.55
CA GLU A 278 24.44 -44.32 5.92
C GLU A 278 25.63 -44.10 4.97
N ILE A 279 26.00 -42.84 4.68
CA ILE A 279 27.04 -42.49 3.72
C ILE A 279 28.09 -41.62 4.38
N GLU A 280 29.36 -41.97 4.20
CA GLU A 280 30.49 -41.20 4.72
C GLU A 280 30.53 -39.80 4.09
N MET A 281 30.53 -38.76 4.93
CA MET A 281 30.49 -37.36 4.48
C MET A 281 31.69 -37.00 3.59
N ALA A 282 32.84 -37.64 3.76
CA ALA A 282 33.99 -37.42 2.89
C ALA A 282 33.69 -37.74 1.41
N SER A 283 33.07 -38.89 1.15
CA SER A 283 32.72 -39.30 -0.22
C SER A 283 31.61 -38.43 -0.79
N VAL A 284 30.60 -38.09 0.02
CA VAL A 284 29.52 -37.18 -0.39
C VAL A 284 30.09 -35.81 -0.79
N LEU A 285 31.00 -35.25 0.02
CA LEU A 285 31.61 -33.95 -0.28
C LEU A 285 32.41 -33.98 -1.58
N LEU A 286 33.21 -35.03 -1.80
CA LEU A 286 34.00 -35.19 -3.03
C LEU A 286 33.10 -35.42 -4.26
N ASP A 287 32.00 -36.14 -4.13
CA ASP A 287 31.01 -36.33 -5.20
C ASP A 287 30.37 -34.98 -5.58
N ASP A 288 30.03 -34.16 -4.58
CA ASP A 288 29.50 -32.82 -4.79
C ASP A 288 30.52 -31.87 -5.40
N MET A 289 31.79 -31.92 -4.98
CA MET A 289 32.88 -31.19 -5.63
C MET A 289 33.01 -31.61 -7.10
N ALA A 290 33.01 -32.91 -7.39
CA ALA A 290 33.11 -33.44 -8.75
C ALA A 290 31.96 -32.94 -9.65
N ALA A 291 30.75 -32.82 -9.12
CA ALA A 291 29.58 -32.33 -9.86
C ALA A 291 29.68 -30.86 -10.28
N ARG A 292 30.60 -30.08 -9.68
CA ARG A 292 30.84 -28.66 -9.98
C ARG A 292 32.07 -28.45 -10.88
N VAL A 293 32.84 -29.51 -11.10
CA VAL A 293 33.95 -29.48 -12.06
C VAL A 293 33.39 -29.44 -13.48
N SER A 294 34.08 -28.71 -14.36
CA SER A 294 33.72 -28.64 -15.78
C SER A 294 33.70 -30.05 -16.42
N ALA A 295 32.87 -30.24 -17.44
CA ALA A 295 32.84 -31.52 -18.16
C ALA A 295 34.21 -31.88 -18.80
N GLN A 296 35.06 -30.89 -19.08
CA GLN A 296 36.40 -31.10 -19.64
C GLN A 296 37.38 -31.64 -18.59
N ASP A 297 37.23 -31.23 -17.33
CA ASP A 297 38.15 -31.59 -16.25
C ASP A 297 37.62 -32.74 -15.36
N ALA A 298 36.40 -33.22 -15.59
CA ALA A 298 35.77 -34.28 -14.79
C ALA A 298 36.63 -35.57 -14.73
N VAL A 299 37.29 -35.93 -15.83
CA VAL A 299 38.21 -37.09 -15.88
C VAL A 299 39.46 -36.81 -15.05
N LEU A 300 40.01 -35.59 -15.11
CA LEU A 300 41.19 -35.21 -14.32
C LEU A 300 40.91 -35.21 -12.82
N PHE A 301 39.71 -34.75 -12.41
CA PHE A 301 39.27 -34.83 -11.01
C PHE A 301 39.15 -36.28 -10.55
N ALA A 302 38.51 -37.15 -11.36
CA ALA A 302 38.35 -38.56 -11.02
C ALA A 302 39.69 -39.30 -10.91
N ASP A 303 40.62 -39.04 -11.84
CA ASP A 303 41.97 -39.61 -11.82
C ASP A 303 42.76 -39.14 -10.59
N ALA A 304 42.71 -37.84 -10.27
CA ALA A 304 43.39 -37.29 -9.10
C ALA A 304 42.83 -37.86 -7.78
N ARG A 305 41.49 -37.96 -7.68
CA ARG A 305 40.80 -38.57 -6.52
C ARG A 305 41.25 -40.02 -6.30
N ALA A 306 41.29 -40.82 -7.35
CA ALA A 306 41.68 -42.22 -7.28
C ALA A 306 43.18 -42.41 -7.01
N ALA A 307 44.05 -41.68 -7.71
CA ALA A 307 45.50 -41.84 -7.62
C ALA A 307 46.07 -41.31 -6.30
N SER A 308 45.49 -40.24 -5.75
CA SER A 308 45.99 -39.57 -4.55
C SER A 308 45.28 -39.98 -3.27
N GLY A 309 44.30 -40.90 -3.35
CA GLY A 309 43.57 -41.41 -2.18
C GLY A 309 42.72 -40.34 -1.48
N TRP A 310 42.12 -39.42 -2.24
CA TRP A 310 41.39 -38.27 -1.69
C TRP A 310 40.25 -38.66 -0.75
N ASP A 311 39.55 -39.77 -0.96
CA ASP A 311 38.51 -40.22 -0.02
C ASP A 311 39.06 -40.44 1.40
N THR A 312 40.27 -40.99 1.54
CA THR A 312 40.91 -41.18 2.86
C THR A 312 41.41 -39.84 3.41
N ILE A 313 42.04 -39.01 2.58
CA ILE A 313 42.53 -37.68 2.99
C ILE A 313 41.37 -36.81 3.50
N THR A 314 40.27 -36.73 2.75
CA THR A 314 39.08 -35.96 3.14
C THR A 314 38.45 -36.53 4.40
N LYS A 315 38.38 -37.86 4.54
CA LYS A 315 37.85 -38.50 5.75
C LYS A 315 38.66 -38.13 6.99
N ASP A 316 39.98 -38.26 6.92
CA ASP A 316 40.87 -37.95 8.04
C ASP A 316 40.85 -36.45 8.35
N HIS A 317 40.81 -35.60 7.33
CA HIS A 317 40.69 -34.15 7.48
C HIS A 317 39.41 -33.73 8.19
N LEU A 318 38.25 -34.26 7.77
CA LEU A 318 36.97 -33.96 8.41
C LEU A 318 36.90 -34.53 9.84
N ALA A 319 37.52 -35.68 10.10
CA ALA A 319 37.61 -36.25 11.43
C ALA A 319 38.54 -35.46 12.38
N ALA A 320 39.52 -34.72 11.83
CA ALA A 320 40.42 -33.86 12.58
C ALA A 320 39.80 -32.50 12.97
N GLN A 321 38.63 -32.15 12.43
CA GLN A 321 37.96 -30.90 12.78
C GLN A 321 37.44 -30.94 14.22
N PRO A 322 37.40 -29.80 14.94
CA PRO A 322 36.92 -29.74 16.33
C PRO A 322 35.48 -30.23 16.51
N MET A 323 34.67 -30.18 15.45
CA MET A 323 33.32 -30.68 15.39
C MET A 323 33.01 -31.18 13.98
N SER A 324 32.14 -32.18 13.87
CA SER A 324 31.62 -32.60 12.56
C SER A 324 30.63 -31.56 12.02
N LEU A 325 30.51 -31.48 10.70
CA LEU A 325 29.51 -30.63 10.04
C LEU A 325 28.09 -30.91 10.55
N ARG A 326 27.75 -32.19 10.77
CA ARG A 326 26.44 -32.58 11.30
C ARG A 326 26.23 -32.07 12.73
N ALA A 327 27.21 -32.23 13.61
CA ALA A 327 27.12 -31.75 15.00
C ALA A 327 27.00 -30.22 15.07
N ALA A 328 27.73 -29.50 14.21
CA ALA A 328 27.61 -28.05 14.09
C ALA A 328 26.17 -27.63 13.70
N LEU A 329 25.63 -28.25 12.64
CA LEU A 329 24.27 -27.98 12.18
C LEU A 329 23.20 -28.35 13.22
N GLU A 330 23.37 -29.46 13.95
CA GLU A 330 22.49 -29.83 15.06
C GLU A 330 22.48 -28.75 16.15
N GLY A 331 23.65 -28.22 16.51
CA GLY A 331 23.77 -27.11 17.46
C GLY A 331 23.09 -25.82 16.98
N PHE A 332 23.28 -25.45 15.71
CA PHE A 332 22.62 -24.28 15.12
C PHE A 332 21.10 -24.45 15.01
N LEU A 333 20.62 -25.63 14.62
CA LEU A 333 19.18 -25.95 14.59
C LEU A 333 18.58 -25.86 15.98
N GLN A 334 19.22 -26.44 16.99
CA GLN A 334 18.75 -26.37 18.37
C GLN A 334 18.63 -24.93 18.85
N LYS A 335 19.63 -24.09 18.55
CA LYS A 335 19.64 -22.67 18.90
C LYS A 335 18.56 -21.89 18.15
N GLY A 336 18.48 -22.05 16.82
CA GLY A 336 17.56 -21.32 15.95
C GLY A 336 16.09 -21.70 16.12
N THR A 337 15.80 -22.92 16.58
CA THR A 337 14.42 -23.43 16.76
C THR A 337 14.01 -23.60 18.23
N ALA A 338 14.79 -23.07 19.17
CA ALA A 338 14.54 -23.20 20.61
C ALA A 338 13.19 -22.64 21.06
N ALA A 339 12.63 -21.67 20.32
CA ALA A 339 11.33 -21.08 20.56
C ALA A 339 10.51 -20.95 19.27
N PRO A 340 9.17 -20.96 19.35
CA PRO A 340 8.33 -20.60 18.21
C PRO A 340 8.65 -19.18 17.71
N PRO A 341 8.44 -18.91 16.41
CA PRO A 341 8.53 -17.55 15.91
C PRO A 341 7.50 -16.68 16.62
N THR A 342 7.86 -15.44 16.94
CA THR A 342 6.99 -14.53 17.70
C THR A 342 5.97 -13.82 16.82
N GLU A 343 6.18 -13.82 15.51
CA GLU A 343 5.35 -13.08 14.56
C GLU A 343 5.38 -13.65 13.14
N LEU A 344 4.33 -13.35 12.39
CA LEU A 344 4.25 -13.44 10.94
C LEU A 344 3.90 -12.04 10.43
N ALA A 345 4.79 -11.45 9.64
CA ALA A 345 4.63 -10.11 9.10
C ALA A 345 4.46 -10.16 7.58
N GLY A 346 3.67 -9.24 7.03
CA GLY A 346 3.45 -9.12 5.60
C GLY A 346 2.51 -7.97 5.26
N ARG A 347 2.33 -7.73 3.95
CA ARG A 347 1.46 -6.67 3.45
C ARG A 347 0.11 -7.23 3.05
N LEU A 348 -0.97 -6.64 3.55
CA LEU A 348 -2.35 -6.92 3.21
C LEU A 348 -2.88 -5.85 2.27
N THR A 349 -3.14 -6.22 1.03
CA THR A 349 -3.67 -5.31 -0.01
C THR A 349 -4.98 -5.83 -0.57
N ALA A 350 -5.98 -4.98 -0.76
CA ALA A 350 -7.23 -5.36 -1.39
C ALA A 350 -7.07 -5.57 -2.91
N ILE A 351 -7.75 -6.57 -3.46
CA ILE A 351 -7.77 -6.81 -4.91
C ILE A 351 -8.96 -6.04 -5.48
N THR A 352 -8.68 -4.89 -6.09
CA THR A 352 -9.72 -3.97 -6.61
C THR A 352 -10.66 -4.63 -7.62
N ALA A 353 -10.18 -5.59 -8.39
CA ALA A 353 -10.97 -6.32 -9.39
C ALA A 353 -11.92 -7.38 -8.80
N VAL A 354 -11.74 -7.80 -7.54
CA VAL A 354 -12.50 -8.89 -6.92
C VAL A 354 -12.98 -8.48 -5.52
N PRO A 355 -14.20 -7.91 -5.40
CA PRO A 355 -14.74 -7.48 -4.12
C PRO A 355 -14.74 -8.60 -3.06
N GLY A 356 -14.33 -8.26 -1.84
CA GLY A 356 -14.26 -9.21 -0.73
C GLY A 356 -12.98 -10.04 -0.66
N TYR A 357 -12.03 -9.79 -1.57
CA TYR A 357 -10.75 -10.48 -1.60
C TYR A 357 -9.58 -9.51 -1.55
N GLY A 358 -8.47 -10.00 -1.03
CA GLY A 358 -7.19 -9.32 -0.99
C GLY A 358 -6.04 -10.27 -1.23
N SER A 359 -4.84 -9.72 -1.25
CA SER A 359 -3.57 -10.42 -1.27
C SER A 359 -2.85 -10.18 0.06
N PHE A 360 -2.33 -11.25 0.66
CA PHE A 360 -1.36 -11.17 1.73
C PHE A 360 0.01 -11.59 1.20
N SER A 361 0.98 -10.69 1.28
CA SER A 361 2.36 -10.91 0.86
C SER A 361 3.26 -10.99 2.08
N PRO A 362 3.61 -12.20 2.58
CA PRO A 362 4.46 -12.35 3.75
C PRO A 362 5.85 -11.78 3.46
N SER A 363 6.39 -11.03 4.40
CA SER A 363 7.76 -10.51 4.35
C SER A 363 8.67 -11.27 5.32
N ARG A 364 8.13 -11.73 6.46
CA ARG A 364 8.91 -12.40 7.50
C ARG A 364 8.10 -13.41 8.30
N PHE A 365 8.73 -14.52 8.66
CA PHE A 365 8.22 -15.49 9.63
C PHE A 365 9.21 -15.65 10.79
N GLY A 366 8.94 -14.98 11.91
CA GLY A 366 9.86 -14.87 13.04
C GLY A 366 11.14 -14.12 12.65
N VAL A 367 12.29 -14.81 12.73
CA VAL A 367 13.59 -14.27 12.32
C VAL A 367 13.94 -14.56 10.86
N VAL A 368 13.14 -15.36 10.17
CA VAL A 368 13.43 -15.86 8.82
C VAL A 368 12.65 -15.03 7.79
N PRO A 369 13.31 -14.46 6.76
CA PRO A 369 12.63 -13.86 5.62
C PRO A 369 11.62 -14.84 4.98
N ALA A 370 10.49 -14.33 4.50
CA ALA A 370 9.40 -15.20 4.03
C ALA A 370 9.81 -16.10 2.83
N ASP A 371 10.61 -15.57 1.91
CA ASP A 371 11.16 -16.30 0.76
C ASP A 371 12.14 -17.40 1.19
N GLU A 372 13.00 -17.11 2.17
CA GLU A 372 13.88 -18.10 2.81
C GLU A 372 13.10 -19.14 3.61
N ALA A 373 11.90 -18.82 4.12
CA ALA A 373 10.99 -19.78 4.76
C ALA A 373 10.20 -20.63 3.75
N GLY A 374 10.39 -20.42 2.45
CA GLY A 374 9.66 -21.10 1.38
C GLY A 374 8.20 -20.69 1.27
N MET A 375 7.88 -19.45 1.65
CA MET A 375 6.56 -18.86 1.43
C MET A 375 6.52 -18.23 0.03
N PRO A 376 5.53 -18.58 -0.81
CA PRO A 376 5.26 -17.85 -2.05
C PRO A 376 5.05 -16.35 -1.80
N GLY A 377 5.36 -15.51 -2.80
CA GLY A 377 5.32 -14.06 -2.63
C GLY A 377 3.93 -13.48 -2.32
N THR A 378 2.84 -14.14 -2.72
CA THR A 378 1.48 -13.63 -2.51
C THR A 378 0.46 -14.74 -2.30
N HIS A 379 -0.43 -14.54 -1.32
CA HIS A 379 -1.52 -15.44 -0.96
C HIS A 379 -2.87 -14.75 -1.11
N LEU A 380 -3.85 -15.44 -1.70
CA LEU A 380 -5.22 -14.95 -1.75
C LEU A 380 -5.85 -15.04 -0.36
N VAL A 381 -6.44 -13.95 0.10
CA VAL A 381 -7.19 -13.87 1.35
C VAL A 381 -8.56 -13.28 1.11
N LYS A 382 -9.51 -13.59 1.98
CA LYS A 382 -10.81 -12.91 2.05
C LYS A 382 -10.70 -11.75 3.02
N ILE A 383 -11.27 -10.62 2.65
CA ILE A 383 -11.35 -9.41 3.48
C ILE A 383 -12.80 -8.95 3.46
N ALA A 384 -13.40 -8.78 4.63
CA ALA A 384 -14.78 -8.30 4.75
C ALA A 384 -14.88 -7.23 5.84
N SER A 385 -15.78 -6.28 5.65
CA SER A 385 -16.19 -5.36 6.71
C SER A 385 -17.38 -5.91 7.47
N GLU A 386 -17.36 -5.70 8.78
CA GLU A 386 -18.39 -6.04 9.74
C GLU A 386 -18.89 -4.77 10.44
N PRO A 387 -20.10 -4.77 11.02
CA PRO A 387 -20.62 -3.63 11.75
C PRO A 387 -19.68 -3.14 12.86
N GLY A 388 -19.59 -1.82 13.02
CA GLY A 388 -18.76 -1.21 14.06
C GLY A 388 -17.28 -1.13 13.70
N ASP A 389 -16.98 -0.91 12.41
CA ASP A 389 -15.64 -0.74 11.86
C ASP A 389 -14.70 -1.92 12.14
N THR A 390 -15.23 -3.13 12.07
CA THR A 390 -14.44 -4.35 12.20
C THR A 390 -14.12 -4.90 10.81
N ILE A 391 -12.89 -5.36 10.60
CA ILE A 391 -12.47 -6.07 9.41
C ILE A 391 -12.16 -7.51 9.80
N SER A 392 -12.78 -8.45 9.09
CA SER A 392 -12.40 -9.86 9.15
C SER A 392 -11.51 -10.21 7.96
N THR A 393 -10.43 -10.94 8.24
CA THR A 393 -9.49 -11.44 7.23
C THR A 393 -9.31 -12.93 7.42
N SER A 394 -9.40 -13.72 6.35
CA SER A 394 -9.14 -15.15 6.41
C SER A 394 -8.42 -15.69 5.18
N GLY A 395 -7.61 -16.72 5.36
CA GLY A 395 -6.87 -17.33 4.25
C GLY A 395 -5.89 -18.40 4.71
N GLU A 396 -5.16 -18.92 3.74
CA GLU A 396 -4.17 -19.97 3.92
C GLU A 396 -2.83 -19.52 3.32
N ILE A 397 -1.78 -19.58 4.14
CA ILE A 397 -0.42 -19.23 3.74
C ILE A 397 0.39 -20.52 3.66
N PHE A 398 0.99 -20.76 2.50
CA PHE A 398 1.84 -21.91 2.25
C PHE A 398 3.27 -21.61 2.69
N TRP A 399 3.95 -22.62 3.22
CA TRP A 399 5.36 -22.53 3.61
C TRP A 399 6.06 -23.88 3.49
N LEU A 400 7.39 -23.91 3.58
CA LEU A 400 8.17 -25.14 3.50
C LEU A 400 8.93 -25.36 4.82
N PRO A 401 8.56 -26.38 5.62
CA PRO A 401 9.16 -26.60 6.93
C PRO A 401 10.68 -26.70 6.96
N THR A 402 11.27 -27.43 6.01
CA THR A 402 12.73 -27.59 5.91
C THR A 402 13.44 -26.28 5.53
N ARG A 403 12.84 -25.44 4.68
CA ARG A 403 13.35 -24.10 4.38
C ARG A 403 13.31 -23.18 5.59
N TYR A 404 12.20 -23.16 6.32
CA TYR A 404 12.09 -22.37 7.55
C TYR A 404 13.13 -22.77 8.61
N VAL A 405 13.27 -24.07 8.94
CA VAL A 405 14.30 -24.50 9.91
C VAL A 405 15.71 -24.28 9.37
N GLY A 406 15.90 -24.33 8.05
CA GLY A 406 17.13 -23.93 7.36
C GLY A 406 17.47 -22.47 7.61
N GLY A 407 16.55 -21.56 7.31
CA GLY A 407 16.72 -20.13 7.58
C GLY A 407 16.96 -19.81 9.06
N ALA A 408 16.26 -20.49 9.98
CA ALA A 408 16.47 -20.33 11.42
C ALA A 408 17.87 -20.83 11.86
N CYS A 409 18.32 -21.96 11.31
CA CYS A 409 19.67 -22.49 11.50
C CYS A 409 20.74 -21.54 10.96
N LYS A 410 20.55 -21.01 9.75
CA LYS A 410 21.42 -20.00 9.13
C LYS A 410 21.51 -18.75 10.00
N SER A 411 20.38 -18.23 10.49
CA SER A 411 20.34 -17.08 11.41
C SER A 411 21.17 -17.34 12.67
N ALA A 412 21.07 -18.54 13.26
CA ALA A 412 21.86 -18.91 14.43
C ALA A 412 23.36 -19.11 14.13
N ALA A 413 23.70 -19.63 12.95
CA ALA A 413 25.08 -19.88 12.51
C ALA A 413 25.83 -18.58 12.18
N LEU A 414 25.10 -17.57 11.67
CA LEU A 414 25.65 -16.28 11.25
C LEU A 414 25.54 -15.19 12.32
N GLU A 415 25.13 -15.53 13.54
CA GLU A 415 25.06 -14.57 14.63
C GLU A 415 26.46 -14.01 14.94
N GLY A 416 26.65 -12.71 14.72
CA GLY A 416 27.93 -12.02 14.89
C GLY A 416 28.90 -12.16 13.72
N ALA A 417 28.50 -12.81 12.62
CA ALA A 417 29.28 -12.85 11.39
C ALA A 417 29.26 -11.48 10.66
N PRO A 418 30.28 -11.17 9.84
CA PRO A 418 30.27 -9.98 8.99
C PRO A 418 29.03 -9.92 8.09
N GLU A 419 28.55 -8.71 7.78
CA GLU A 419 27.46 -8.50 6.84
C GLU A 419 27.78 -9.13 5.46
N GLY A 420 26.77 -9.77 4.85
CA GLY A 420 26.94 -10.49 3.58
C GLY A 420 27.48 -11.91 3.72
N SER A 421 27.86 -12.36 4.92
CA SER A 421 28.26 -13.76 5.15
C SER A 421 27.12 -14.72 4.83
N THR A 422 27.47 -15.87 4.25
CA THR A 422 26.53 -16.91 3.83
C THR A 422 26.69 -18.18 4.67
N MET A 423 25.69 -19.07 4.61
CA MET A 423 25.81 -20.39 5.26
C MET A 423 26.95 -21.22 4.65
N GLY A 424 27.24 -21.05 3.35
CA GLY A 424 28.38 -21.65 2.68
C GLY A 424 29.70 -21.27 3.32
N ASP A 425 29.88 -19.99 3.67
CA ASP A 425 31.09 -19.49 4.34
C ASP A 425 31.28 -20.10 5.73
N ALA A 426 30.19 -20.18 6.50
CA ALA A 426 30.19 -20.81 7.82
C ALA A 426 30.55 -22.31 7.73
N LEU A 427 29.94 -23.04 6.79
CA LEU A 427 30.22 -24.46 6.57
C LEU A 427 31.64 -24.70 6.06
N ALA A 428 32.13 -23.87 5.14
CA ALA A 428 33.50 -23.96 4.63
C ALA A 428 34.54 -23.69 5.72
N THR A 429 34.24 -22.77 6.64
CA THR A 429 35.06 -22.52 7.83
C THR A 429 35.09 -23.73 8.75
N ILE A 430 33.94 -24.36 9.04
CA ILE A 430 33.84 -25.57 9.88
C ILE A 430 34.57 -26.76 9.23
N ALA A 431 34.45 -26.92 7.92
CA ALA A 431 35.15 -27.95 7.16
C ALA A 431 36.64 -27.63 6.93
N ALA A 432 37.09 -26.42 7.25
CA ALA A 432 38.40 -25.88 6.91
C ALA A 432 38.75 -26.14 5.43
N CYS A 433 37.88 -25.70 4.50
CA CYS A 433 38.01 -25.98 3.07
C CYS A 433 39.37 -25.54 2.48
N ASP A 434 39.97 -24.45 2.97
CA ASP A 434 41.33 -24.04 2.55
C ASP A 434 42.38 -25.11 2.87
N ALA A 435 42.37 -25.61 4.11
CA ALA A 435 43.29 -26.66 4.53
C ALA A 435 43.01 -27.99 3.82
N LEU A 436 41.74 -28.30 3.54
CA LEU A 436 41.38 -29.46 2.73
C LEU A 436 41.93 -29.31 1.30
N GLY A 437 41.76 -28.16 0.66
CA GLY A 437 42.29 -27.89 -0.68
C GLY A 437 43.80 -28.09 -0.75
N GLN A 438 44.54 -27.61 0.25
CA GLN A 438 45.98 -27.84 0.37
C GLN A 438 46.34 -29.32 0.55
N ALA A 439 45.56 -30.06 1.34
CA ALA A 439 45.79 -31.49 1.57
C ALA A 439 45.52 -32.36 0.33
N LEU A 440 44.53 -31.96 -0.49
CA LEU A 440 44.19 -32.62 -1.74
C LEU A 440 45.16 -32.27 -2.88
N GLY A 441 45.80 -31.09 -2.80
CA GLY A 441 46.80 -30.63 -3.74
C GLY A 441 46.20 -29.92 -4.95
N GLY A 442 45.81 -30.67 -5.98
CA GLY A 442 45.28 -30.11 -7.23
C GLY A 442 45.12 -31.14 -8.34
N PHE A 443 44.48 -30.72 -9.43
CA PHE A 443 44.33 -31.51 -10.65
C PHE A 443 44.29 -30.57 -11.87
N GLY A 444 44.99 -30.93 -12.95
CA GLY A 444 45.05 -30.07 -14.15
C GLY A 444 45.52 -28.66 -13.82
N THR A 445 44.68 -27.66 -14.10
CA THR A 445 44.90 -26.24 -13.75
C THR A 445 44.21 -25.82 -12.44
N CYS A 446 43.46 -26.70 -11.80
CA CYS A 446 42.80 -26.44 -10.52
C CYS A 446 43.78 -26.74 -9.38
N ASP A 447 44.31 -25.68 -8.77
CA ASP A 447 45.21 -25.76 -7.62
C ASP A 447 44.45 -25.91 -6.29
N ALA A 448 45.17 -25.83 -5.18
CA ALA A 448 44.60 -25.94 -3.84
C ALA A 448 43.54 -24.87 -3.54
N THR A 449 43.70 -23.66 -4.07
CA THR A 449 42.72 -22.56 -3.89
C THR A 449 41.44 -22.87 -4.67
N CYS A 450 41.60 -23.36 -5.90
CA CYS A 450 40.48 -23.83 -6.71
C CYS A 450 39.73 -24.99 -6.02
N LEU A 451 40.43 -25.96 -5.43
CA LEU A 451 39.82 -27.05 -4.66
C LEU A 451 39.10 -26.57 -3.39
N ALA A 452 39.63 -25.55 -2.70
CA ALA A 452 38.96 -24.92 -1.57
C ALA A 452 37.64 -24.25 -1.99
N GLY A 453 37.65 -23.54 -3.13
CA GLY A 453 36.44 -22.98 -3.74
C GLY A 453 35.40 -24.07 -4.08
N LEU A 454 35.84 -25.17 -4.71
CA LEU A 454 34.96 -26.32 -5.01
C LEU A 454 34.37 -26.94 -3.73
N CYS A 455 35.15 -27.03 -2.64
CA CYS A 455 34.67 -27.51 -1.34
C CYS A 455 33.57 -26.59 -0.78
N GLN A 456 33.77 -25.27 -0.83
CA GLN A 456 32.77 -24.30 -0.38
C GLN A 456 31.50 -24.37 -1.25
N GLU A 457 31.61 -24.36 -2.58
CA GLU A 457 30.48 -24.49 -3.49
C GLU A 457 29.73 -25.82 -3.30
N ALA A 458 30.48 -26.91 -3.03
CA ALA A 458 29.92 -28.20 -2.66
C ALA A 458 29.03 -28.07 -1.42
N LEU A 459 29.57 -27.55 -0.32
CA LEU A 459 28.82 -27.36 0.92
C LEU A 459 27.61 -26.44 0.75
N THR A 460 27.74 -25.35 -0.01
CA THR A 460 26.64 -24.42 -0.32
C THR A 460 25.50 -25.13 -1.03
N ALA A 461 25.73 -25.75 -2.18
CA ALA A 461 24.59 -26.35 -2.90
C ALA A 461 24.03 -27.61 -2.21
N ARG A 462 24.81 -28.26 -1.33
CA ARG A 462 24.27 -29.29 -0.44
C ARG A 462 23.35 -28.73 0.63
N TRP A 463 23.71 -27.59 1.21
CA TRP A 463 22.86 -26.87 2.13
C TRP A 463 21.55 -26.45 1.46
N ASP A 464 21.62 -25.90 0.25
CA ASP A 464 20.43 -25.51 -0.53
C ASP A 464 19.53 -26.72 -0.84
N ALA A 465 20.11 -27.83 -1.29
CA ALA A 465 19.36 -29.07 -1.54
C ALA A 465 18.71 -29.65 -0.26
N ALA A 466 19.36 -29.48 0.90
CA ALA A 466 18.81 -29.92 2.18
C ALA A 466 17.63 -29.05 2.63
N GLN A 467 17.70 -27.73 2.44
CA GLN A 467 16.61 -26.80 2.70
C GLN A 467 15.39 -27.07 1.80
N ASP A 468 15.61 -27.54 0.57
CA ASP A 468 14.54 -27.89 -0.38
C ASP A 468 13.88 -29.24 -0.10
N GLY A 469 14.22 -29.92 0.99
CA GLY A 469 13.72 -31.26 1.30
C GLY A 469 12.19 -31.38 1.30
N SER A 470 11.50 -30.38 1.85
CA SER A 470 10.04 -30.30 1.88
C SER A 470 9.44 -30.16 0.48
N ALA A 471 10.06 -29.34 -0.39
CA ALA A 471 9.60 -29.16 -1.76
C ALA A 471 9.76 -30.46 -2.56
N ILE A 472 10.92 -31.13 -2.42
CA ILE A 472 11.21 -32.41 -3.08
C ILE A 472 10.24 -33.51 -2.64
N GLU A 473 9.85 -33.53 -1.37
CA GLU A 473 8.90 -34.50 -0.81
C GLU A 473 7.43 -34.13 -1.02
N GLY A 474 7.13 -32.94 -1.53
CA GLY A 474 5.75 -32.41 -1.59
C GLY A 474 5.13 -32.16 -0.22
N LYS A 475 5.95 -31.98 0.84
CA LYS A 475 5.52 -31.63 2.19
C LYS A 475 5.34 -30.12 2.32
N ILE A 476 4.20 -29.64 1.85
CA ILE A 476 3.82 -28.22 1.91
C ILE A 476 3.09 -27.97 3.22
N GLY A 477 3.61 -27.04 4.02
CA GLY A 477 2.95 -26.59 5.24
C GLY A 477 1.89 -25.52 4.96
N LEU A 478 0.97 -25.36 5.90
CA LEU A 478 -0.10 -24.36 5.85
C LEU A 478 -0.15 -23.58 7.17
N ILE A 479 -0.37 -22.27 7.07
CA ILE A 479 -0.79 -21.40 8.17
C ILE A 479 -2.20 -20.92 7.84
N GLN A 480 -3.17 -21.36 8.62
CA GLN A 480 -4.56 -20.93 8.50
C GLN A 480 -4.79 -19.70 9.36
N ILE A 481 -5.39 -18.66 8.80
CA ILE A 481 -5.63 -17.39 9.48
C ILE A 481 -7.12 -17.08 9.49
N PHE A 482 -7.63 -16.72 10.66
CA PHE A 482 -8.94 -16.09 10.86
C PHE A 482 -8.74 -14.91 11.81
N ALA A 483 -8.60 -13.72 11.24
CA ALA A 483 -8.39 -12.46 11.98
C ALA A 483 -9.67 -11.65 12.02
N ALA A 484 -9.91 -10.98 13.15
CA ALA A 484 -10.92 -9.95 13.32
C ALA A 484 -10.30 -8.76 14.06
N ALA A 485 -10.33 -7.59 13.43
CA ALA A 485 -9.69 -6.39 13.93
C ALA A 485 -10.57 -5.16 13.78
N GLY A 486 -10.59 -4.32 14.81
CA GLY A 486 -11.15 -2.97 14.70
C GLY A 486 -10.23 -2.12 13.82
N ALA A 487 -10.82 -1.39 12.88
CA ALA A 487 -10.11 -0.51 11.99
C ALA A 487 -10.25 0.95 12.43
N LYS A 488 -9.17 1.72 12.34
CA LYS A 488 -9.29 3.17 12.16
C LYS A 488 -9.30 3.46 10.67
N VAL A 489 -10.08 4.45 10.27
CA VAL A 489 -10.22 4.83 8.87
C VAL A 489 -9.82 6.28 8.65
N ASP A 490 -9.44 6.59 7.41
CA ASP A 490 -9.21 7.96 6.95
C ASP A 490 -10.50 8.71 6.62
N ASP A 491 -10.32 9.90 6.03
CA ASP A 491 -11.39 10.80 5.63
C ASP A 491 -12.42 10.17 4.68
N ILE A 492 -12.02 9.20 3.85
CA ILE A 492 -12.88 8.55 2.86
C ILE A 492 -13.34 7.15 3.29
N ALA A 493 -13.15 6.81 4.57
CA ALA A 493 -13.45 5.53 5.21
C ALA A 493 -12.57 4.35 4.74
N VAL A 494 -11.34 4.60 4.30
CA VAL A 494 -10.34 3.58 3.98
C VAL A 494 -9.56 3.20 5.25
N PRO A 495 -9.32 1.91 5.54
CA PRO A 495 -8.55 1.49 6.71
C PRO A 495 -7.12 2.03 6.68
N VAL A 496 -6.69 2.68 7.77
CA VAL A 496 -5.32 3.16 7.97
C VAL A 496 -4.58 2.44 9.10
N SER A 497 -5.33 1.77 9.97
CA SER A 497 -4.75 0.85 10.96
C SER A 497 -5.76 -0.20 11.37
N LEU A 498 -5.26 -1.32 11.87
CA LEU A 498 -6.03 -2.43 12.40
C LEU A 498 -5.49 -2.83 13.76
N GLN A 499 -6.37 -3.17 14.68
CA GLN A 499 -6.00 -3.79 15.94
C GLN A 499 -7.06 -4.81 16.36
N GLY A 500 -6.62 -6.02 16.69
CA GLY A 500 -7.54 -7.05 17.15
C GLY A 500 -6.86 -8.35 17.50
N SER A 501 -7.52 -9.45 17.17
CA SER A 501 -6.97 -10.78 17.37
C SER A 501 -7.23 -11.70 16.20
N TRP A 502 -6.40 -12.71 16.08
CA TRP A 502 -6.57 -13.79 15.13
C TRP A 502 -6.48 -15.14 15.83
N LEU A 503 -7.05 -16.14 15.18
CA LEU A 503 -6.98 -17.55 15.53
C LEU A 503 -6.65 -18.35 14.28
N GLY A 504 -6.16 -19.57 14.45
CA GLY A 504 -5.72 -20.35 13.32
C GLY A 504 -4.96 -21.61 13.70
N SER A 505 -4.12 -22.05 12.77
CA SER A 505 -3.21 -23.17 13.01
C SER A 505 -2.02 -23.09 12.07
N VAL A 506 -0.92 -23.75 12.46
CA VAL A 506 0.20 -24.05 11.58
C VAL A 506 0.35 -25.56 11.46
N THR A 507 0.58 -26.06 10.25
CA THR A 507 0.76 -27.48 9.95
C THR A 507 1.88 -27.70 8.95
N ASP A 508 2.55 -28.85 9.03
CA ASP A 508 3.48 -29.38 8.01
C ASP A 508 2.81 -30.40 7.07
N GLY A 509 1.48 -30.52 7.16
CA GLY A 509 0.68 -31.53 6.47
C GLY A 509 0.40 -32.79 7.30
N VAL A 510 1.08 -32.96 8.45
CA VAL A 510 0.92 -34.11 9.35
C VAL A 510 0.59 -33.67 10.78
N ILE A 511 1.39 -32.76 11.34
CA ILE A 511 1.26 -32.24 12.69
C ILE A 511 0.55 -30.89 12.60
N VAL A 512 -0.47 -30.67 13.44
CA VAL A 512 -1.18 -29.38 13.53
C VAL A 512 -0.90 -28.76 14.89
N ALA A 513 -0.40 -27.53 14.90
CA ALA A 513 -0.25 -26.70 16.09
C ALA A 513 -1.29 -25.56 16.05
N PRO A 514 -2.35 -25.61 16.88
CA PRO A 514 -3.38 -24.57 16.91
C PRO A 514 -2.85 -23.25 17.50
N ILE A 515 -3.51 -22.16 17.13
CA ILE A 515 -3.33 -20.80 17.65
C ILE A 515 -4.71 -20.32 18.10
N ASP A 516 -4.93 -20.25 19.41
CA ASP A 516 -6.27 -20.02 19.96
C ASP A 516 -6.72 -18.56 19.81
N LYS A 517 -5.90 -17.62 20.27
CA LYS A 517 -6.14 -16.19 20.18
C LYS A 517 -4.83 -15.43 20.35
N ALA A 518 -4.43 -14.73 19.30
CA ALA A 518 -3.20 -13.97 19.28
C ALA A 518 -3.44 -12.56 18.72
N PRO A 519 -2.69 -11.53 19.14
CA PRO A 519 -2.84 -10.19 18.60
C PRO A 519 -2.59 -10.11 17.09
N VAL A 520 -3.35 -9.23 16.43
CA VAL A 520 -3.05 -8.76 15.07
C VAL A 520 -3.06 -7.24 15.05
N THR A 521 -2.07 -6.66 14.38
CA THR A 521 -1.98 -5.22 14.14
C THR A 521 -1.77 -4.96 12.66
N GLY A 522 -2.25 -3.82 12.18
CA GLY A 522 -1.97 -3.33 10.84
C GLY A 522 -1.77 -1.82 10.86
N VAL A 523 -0.85 -1.33 10.06
CA VAL A 523 -0.58 0.11 9.89
C VAL A 523 -0.38 0.41 8.40
N LEU A 524 -0.53 1.67 8.00
CA LEU A 524 -0.13 2.06 6.65
C LEU A 524 1.35 1.72 6.42
N PRO A 525 1.71 1.26 5.21
CA PRO A 525 3.10 1.08 4.85
C PRO A 525 3.87 2.38 5.08
N ASP A 526 5.06 2.28 5.66
CA ASP A 526 5.98 3.40 5.67
C ASP A 526 6.34 3.71 4.22
N LEU A 527 5.84 4.84 3.70
CA LEU A 527 6.10 5.22 2.32
C LEU A 527 7.56 5.61 2.11
N GLY A 528 8.37 5.68 3.18
CA GLY A 528 9.69 6.24 3.16
C GLY A 528 9.56 7.70 2.73
N GLU A 529 9.61 8.63 3.66
CA GLU A 529 9.91 10.00 3.30
C GLU A 529 11.37 10.07 2.78
N GLU A 530 11.65 9.49 1.61
CA GLU A 530 12.69 10.02 0.72
C GLU A 530 12.14 11.35 0.19
N MET A 531 12.09 12.35 1.08
CA MET A 531 12.24 13.71 0.64
C MET A 531 13.57 13.71 -0.13
N PRO A 532 13.57 14.05 -1.43
CA PRO A 532 14.82 14.22 -2.15
C PRO A 532 15.70 15.17 -1.32
N PRO A 533 16.99 14.88 -1.15
CA PRO A 533 17.87 15.71 -0.33
C PRO A 533 17.69 17.16 -0.78
N GLU A 534 17.45 18.04 0.19
CA GLU A 534 17.31 19.47 -0.05
C GLU A 534 18.43 19.90 -1.00
N PRO A 535 18.12 20.50 -2.16
CA PRO A 535 19.14 20.85 -3.13
C PRO A 535 20.21 21.66 -2.41
N ALA A 536 21.46 21.23 -2.56
CA ALA A 536 22.58 21.87 -1.87
C ALA A 536 22.48 23.39 -2.09
N PRO A 537 22.62 24.21 -1.01
CA PRO A 537 22.48 25.65 -1.12
C PRO A 537 23.38 26.15 -2.24
N GLU A 538 22.77 26.90 -3.15
CA GLU A 538 23.45 27.46 -4.31
C GLU A 538 24.72 28.18 -3.81
N PRO A 539 25.91 27.85 -4.34
CA PRO A 539 27.15 28.44 -3.85
C PRO A 539 27.04 29.95 -3.95
N ALA A 540 27.24 30.63 -2.81
CA ALA A 540 27.20 32.08 -2.76
C ALA A 540 28.10 32.65 -3.87
N PRO A 541 27.62 33.65 -4.63
CA PRO A 541 28.38 34.24 -5.73
C PRO A 541 29.73 34.70 -5.19
N GLU A 542 30.83 34.18 -5.78
CA GLU A 542 32.18 34.59 -5.42
C GLU A 542 32.30 36.11 -5.62
N PRO A 543 32.63 36.87 -4.57
CA PRO A 543 32.86 38.29 -4.70
C PRO A 543 34.20 38.51 -5.40
N GLY A 544 34.19 38.77 -6.72
CA GLY A 544 35.33 39.36 -7.40
C GLY A 544 35.72 38.84 -8.79
N ALA A 545 34.80 38.34 -9.61
CA ALA A 545 35.10 38.17 -11.03
C ALA A 545 34.87 39.52 -11.77
N PRO A 546 35.91 40.14 -12.39
CA PRO A 546 35.73 41.32 -13.23
C PRO A 546 34.98 40.95 -14.52
N GLU A 547 33.94 41.72 -14.85
CA GLU A 547 33.19 41.60 -16.11
C GLU A 547 34.11 41.84 -17.34
N PRO A 548 33.96 41.04 -18.42
CA PRO A 548 34.56 41.30 -19.72
C PRO A 548 33.86 42.41 -20.52
#